data_AF-A0A951MDK2-F1
#
_entry.id   AF-A0A951MDK2-F1
#
_cell.length_a   1.000
_cell.length_b   1.000
_cell.length_c   1.000
_cell.angle_alpha   90.00
_cell.angle_beta   90.00
_cell.angle_gamma   90.00
#
_symmetry.space_group_name_H-M   'P 1'
#
loop_
_entity.id
_entity.type
_entity.pdbx_description
1 polymer ?
#
loop_
_entity_poly.entity_id
_entity_poly.type
_entity_poly.pdbx_seq_one_letter_code
_entity_poly.pdbx_strand_id
1 'polypeptide(L)'
;MKRMLFLWIVIVFIGCSREDHEKESDIVGSWNLTREIVVNSNKMDAAVELKEVLYTNDEIVYEFKEDNQLLIKRQGKQDLLMRYSCYSDLDLDSGSSLQGIQEFLDINKITFKLSYSEGKLILDASSQNGSILYFERS
;
A
#
# COMPACT_ATOMS: atom_id res chain seq x y z
N MET A 1 28.26 23.43 51.54
CA MET A 1 27.53 22.38 52.30
C MET A 1 26.33 21.89 51.48
N LYS A 2 25.70 20.77 51.84
CA LYS A 2 24.67 20.04 51.06
C LYS A 2 23.25 20.66 51.13
N ARG A 3 22.35 20.10 50.29
CA ARG A 3 20.85 20.18 50.24
C ARG A 3 20.33 21.25 49.25
N MET A 4 19.66 20.96 48.12
CA MET A 4 18.65 19.94 47.75
C MET A 4 17.37 20.14 48.60
N LEU A 5 16.26 20.68 48.08
CA LEU A 5 15.13 20.06 47.33
C LEU A 5 14.16 21.21 46.90
N PHE A 6 13.26 21.16 45.89
CA PHE A 6 12.91 20.17 44.86
C PHE A 6 12.11 20.81 43.68
N LEU A 7 11.43 19.96 42.88
CA LEU A 7 10.46 20.20 41.79
C LEU A 7 9.19 21.00 42.15
N TRP A 8 8.54 21.62 41.15
CA TRP A 8 7.23 21.16 40.63
C TRP A 8 6.99 21.74 39.21
N ILE A 9 6.82 20.87 38.22
CA ILE A 9 6.51 21.21 36.83
C ILE A 9 5.03 20.97 36.60
N VAL A 10 4.30 21.98 36.12
CA VAL A 10 2.95 21.82 35.56
C VAL A 10 2.86 22.70 34.32
N ILE A 11 3.16 22.12 33.15
CA ILE A 11 2.78 22.70 31.86
C ILE A 11 1.74 21.76 31.25
N VAL A 12 0.48 22.10 31.48
CA VAL A 12 -0.66 21.40 30.88
C VAL A 12 -0.82 21.92 29.44
N PHE A 13 -0.22 21.21 28.49
CA PHE A 13 -0.52 21.40 27.07
C PHE A 13 -1.85 20.71 26.73
N ILE A 14 -2.97 21.38 26.98
CA ILE A 14 -4.26 21.04 26.38
C ILE A 14 -4.47 21.99 25.19
N GLY A 15 -4.33 21.44 23.98
CA GLY A 15 -4.31 22.21 22.75
C GLY A 15 -4.47 21.33 21.51
N CYS A 16 -5.57 20.58 21.48
CA CYS A 16 -5.99 19.70 20.38
C CYS A 16 -5.02 18.58 20.02
N SER A 17 -5.29 17.40 20.59
CA SER A 17 -5.10 16.16 19.83
C SER A 17 -5.77 16.35 18.46
N ARG A 18 -4.96 16.19 17.42
CA ARG A 18 -5.42 15.73 16.12
C ARG A 18 -4.80 14.35 15.95
N GLU A 19 -5.31 13.39 16.71
CA GLU A 19 -5.08 11.94 16.53
C GLU A 19 -5.75 11.46 15.23
N ASP A 20 -5.45 12.13 14.11
CA ASP A 20 -5.46 11.48 12.82
C ASP A 20 -4.29 10.50 12.88
N HIS A 21 -4.58 9.23 13.16
CA HIS A 21 -3.61 8.15 13.15
C HIS A 21 -3.12 7.92 11.71
N GLU A 22 -2.21 8.79 11.24
CA GLU A 22 -1.27 8.48 10.17
C GLU A 22 -0.34 7.37 10.68
N LYS A 23 -0.87 6.14 10.68
CA LYS A 23 -0.04 4.94 10.65
C LYS A 23 0.89 5.11 9.45
N GLU A 24 2.18 5.18 9.72
CA GLU A 24 3.21 4.96 8.72
C GLU A 24 2.85 3.65 8.01
N SER A 25 2.55 3.73 6.71
CA SER A 25 2.06 2.56 5.98
C SER A 25 3.23 1.62 5.76
N ASP A 26 3.12 0.36 6.21
CA ASP A 26 4.18 -0.65 6.16
C ASP A 26 4.72 -0.91 4.72
N ILE A 27 4.05 -0.37 3.69
CA ILE A 27 4.51 -0.38 2.30
C ILE A 27 5.53 0.71 1.95
N VAL A 28 5.80 1.70 2.81
CA VAL A 28 6.75 2.80 2.53
C VAL A 28 8.13 2.24 2.16
N GLY A 29 8.75 2.78 1.11
CA GLY A 29 10.04 2.37 0.56
C GLY A 29 9.95 1.85 -0.88
N SER A 30 11.04 1.21 -1.34
CA SER A 30 11.25 0.77 -2.72
C SER A 30 10.87 -0.69 -2.96
N TRP A 31 10.21 -0.94 -4.08
CA TRP A 31 9.70 -2.25 -4.48
C TRP A 31 9.93 -2.49 -5.96
N ASN A 32 10.56 -3.62 -6.29
CA ASN A 32 10.75 -4.08 -7.66
C ASN A 32 9.50 -4.84 -8.12
N LEU A 33 8.87 -4.41 -9.22
CA LEU A 33 7.80 -5.18 -9.86
C LEU A 33 8.44 -6.41 -10.51
N THR A 34 8.00 -7.60 -10.13
CA THR A 34 8.54 -8.88 -10.65
C THR A 34 7.56 -9.57 -11.60
N ARG A 35 6.25 -9.39 -11.40
CA ARG A 35 5.20 -10.06 -12.18
C ARG A 35 3.91 -9.24 -12.23
N GLU A 36 3.29 -9.22 -13.40
CA GLU A 36 1.92 -8.72 -13.63
C GLU A 36 1.05 -9.85 -14.20
N ILE A 37 -0.17 -9.99 -13.68
CA ILE A 37 -1.23 -10.81 -14.29
C ILE A 37 -2.37 -9.87 -14.68
N VAL A 38 -2.59 -9.68 -15.98
CA VAL A 38 -3.72 -8.90 -16.50
C VAL A 38 -4.95 -9.79 -16.56
N VAL A 39 -6.05 -9.36 -15.92
CA VAL A 39 -7.32 -10.11 -15.86
C VAL A 39 -8.37 -9.46 -16.78
N ASN A 40 -8.70 -10.11 -17.89
CA ASN A 40 -9.72 -9.61 -18.81
C ASN A 40 -11.00 -10.48 -18.77
N SER A 41 -12.05 -9.97 -18.12
CA SER A 41 -13.36 -10.65 -18.02
C SER A 41 -14.40 -10.20 -19.06
N ASN A 42 -14.04 -9.31 -20.00
CA ASN A 42 -14.98 -8.68 -20.95
C ASN A 42 -15.60 -9.62 -22.00
N LYS A 43 -15.52 -10.95 -21.83
CA LYS A 43 -16.12 -11.96 -22.71
C LYS A 43 -17.18 -12.74 -21.93
N MET A 44 -18.46 -12.42 -22.16
CA MET A 44 -19.61 -13.05 -21.48
C MET A 44 -19.70 -14.59 -21.60
N ASP A 45 -18.97 -15.21 -22.53
CA ASP A 45 -19.00 -16.66 -22.79
C ASP A 45 -17.60 -17.28 -23.04
N ALA A 46 -16.50 -16.61 -22.66
CA ALA A 46 -15.15 -17.17 -22.81
C ALA A 46 -14.41 -17.26 -21.47
N ALA A 47 -13.54 -18.27 -21.35
CA ALA A 47 -12.67 -18.42 -20.20
C ALA A 47 -11.85 -17.15 -19.95
N VAL A 48 -11.65 -16.81 -18.66
CA VAL A 48 -10.88 -15.64 -18.25
C VAL A 48 -9.49 -15.67 -18.88
N GLU A 49 -9.20 -14.70 -19.75
CA GLU A 49 -7.89 -14.56 -20.37
C GLU A 49 -6.95 -13.90 -19.37
N LEU A 50 -6.09 -14.72 -18.77
CA LEU A 50 -4.98 -14.28 -17.92
C LEU A 50 -3.74 -14.11 -18.79
N LYS A 51 -3.27 -12.87 -18.95
CA LYS A 51 -1.96 -12.59 -19.55
C LYS A 51 -0.95 -12.35 -18.44
N GLU A 52 0.06 -13.21 -18.37
CA GLU A 52 1.19 -13.03 -17.46
C GLU A 52 2.33 -12.27 -18.15
N VAL A 53 2.94 -11.34 -17.41
CA VAL A 53 4.16 -10.63 -17.79
C VAL A 53 5.14 -10.76 -16.63
N LEU A 54 6.37 -11.17 -16.95
CA LEU A 54 7.48 -11.26 -16.00
C LEU A 54 8.47 -10.15 -16.29
N TYR A 55 8.94 -9.50 -15.23
CA TYR A 55 9.89 -8.40 -15.30
C TYR A 55 11.25 -8.83 -14.73
N THR A 56 12.31 -8.19 -15.21
CA THR A 56 13.63 -8.34 -14.60
C THR A 56 13.77 -7.41 -13.39
N ASN A 57 14.58 -7.81 -12.39
CA ASN A 57 14.85 -6.95 -11.25
C ASN A 57 15.36 -5.57 -11.71
N ASP A 58 14.92 -4.52 -11.03
CA ASP A 58 15.20 -3.11 -11.31
C ASP A 58 14.64 -2.55 -12.64
N GLU A 59 13.90 -3.34 -13.43
CA GLU A 59 13.30 -2.88 -14.68
C GLU A 59 12.17 -1.87 -14.45
N ILE A 60 11.31 -2.13 -13.46
CA ILE A 60 10.26 -1.22 -13.00
C ILE A 60 10.25 -1.21 -11.46
N VAL A 61 10.49 -0.04 -10.87
CA VAL A 61 10.60 0.16 -9.42
C VAL A 61 9.54 1.16 -8.95
N TYR A 62 8.80 0.80 -7.91
CA TYR A 62 7.79 1.59 -7.24
C TYR A 62 8.34 2.06 -5.89
N GLU A 63 8.41 3.37 -5.68
CA GLU A 63 8.88 3.98 -4.43
C GLU A 63 7.70 4.71 -3.76
N PHE A 64 7.17 4.10 -2.70
CA PHE A 64 6.11 4.68 -1.86
C PHE A 64 6.74 5.55 -0.77
N LYS A 65 6.32 6.81 -0.68
CA LYS A 65 6.86 7.80 0.26
C LYS A 65 5.90 8.10 1.40
N GLU A 66 6.45 8.52 2.53
CA GLU A 66 5.72 8.93 3.74
C GLU A 66 4.65 10.02 3.46
N ASP A 67 4.89 10.92 2.50
CA ASP A 67 3.96 12.02 2.15
C ASP A 67 2.84 11.61 1.18
N ASN A 68 2.56 10.29 1.09
CA ASN A 68 1.59 9.67 0.21
C ASN A 68 1.87 9.92 -1.30
N GLN A 69 3.15 10.07 -1.68
CA GLN A 69 3.61 10.08 -3.07
C GLN A 69 4.10 8.71 -3.52
N LEU A 70 3.69 8.29 -4.72
CA LEU A 70 4.21 7.11 -5.41
C LEU A 70 5.04 7.56 -6.61
N LEU A 71 6.32 7.22 -6.60
CA LEU A 71 7.25 7.43 -7.71
C LEU A 71 7.47 6.11 -8.46
N ILE A 72 7.16 6.07 -9.75
CA ILE A 72 7.47 4.92 -10.62
C ILE A 72 8.71 5.25 -11.44
N LYS A 73 9.69 4.36 -11.39
CA LYS A 73 10.91 4.40 -12.20
C LYS A 73 10.91 3.23 -13.17
N ARG A 74 11.28 3.47 -14.43
CA ARG A 74 11.51 2.42 -15.43
C ARG A 74 12.95 2.51 -15.91
N GLN A 75 13.68 1.39 -15.88
CA GLN A 75 15.10 1.32 -16.26
C GLN A 75 15.94 2.42 -15.59
N GLY A 76 15.72 2.64 -14.29
CA GLY A 76 16.39 3.66 -13.49
C GLY A 76 15.99 5.13 -13.74
N LYS A 77 15.12 5.42 -14.72
CA LYS A 77 14.61 6.78 -14.98
C LYS A 77 13.27 6.98 -14.29
N GLN A 78 13.03 8.18 -13.75
CA GLN A 78 11.71 8.57 -13.25
C GLN A 78 10.73 8.70 -14.44
N ASP A 79 9.72 7.83 -14.47
CA ASP A 79 8.67 7.80 -15.49
C ASP A 79 7.42 8.55 -15.02
N LEU A 80 7.04 8.44 -13.73
CA LEU A 80 5.77 8.98 -13.24
C LEU A 80 5.79 9.32 -11.74
N LEU A 81 5.11 10.39 -11.35
CA LEU A 81 4.81 10.74 -9.96
C LEU A 81 3.29 10.79 -9.77
N MET A 82 2.78 10.08 -8.76
CA MET A 82 1.37 10.00 -8.41
C MET A 82 1.18 10.20 -6.90
N ARG A 83 -0.08 10.30 -6.47
CA ARG A 83 -0.45 10.14 -5.06
C ARG A 83 -1.15 8.81 -4.85
N TYR A 84 -1.00 8.26 -3.65
CA TYR A 84 -1.73 7.08 -3.20
C TYR A 84 -2.47 7.36 -1.89
N SER A 85 -3.31 6.44 -1.45
CA SER A 85 -3.90 6.46 -0.09
C SER A 85 -4.17 5.04 0.37
N CYS A 86 -3.73 4.71 1.59
CA CYS A 86 -3.98 3.41 2.22
C CYS A 86 -5.15 3.51 3.19
N TYR A 87 -6.00 2.49 3.24
CA TYR A 87 -7.05 2.35 4.25
C TYR A 87 -7.36 0.88 4.50
N SER A 88 -7.98 0.60 5.64
CA SER A 88 -8.47 -0.73 5.98
C SER A 88 -10.00 -0.69 6.03
N ASP A 89 -10.65 -1.71 5.49
CA ASP A 89 -12.08 -1.95 5.69
C ASP A 89 -12.28 -3.28 6.44
N LEU A 90 -13.42 -3.39 7.13
CA LEU A 90 -13.84 -4.64 7.75
C LEU A 90 -14.59 -5.45 6.68
N ASP A 91 -14.12 -6.66 6.37
CA ASP A 91 -14.85 -7.56 5.48
C ASP A 91 -16.10 -8.09 6.21
N LEU A 92 -17.20 -7.36 6.04
CA LEU A 92 -18.52 -7.65 6.60
C LEU A 92 -19.32 -8.68 5.78
N ASP A 93 -18.87 -9.01 4.56
CA ASP A 93 -19.65 -9.80 3.58
C ASP A 93 -19.20 -11.26 3.51
N SER A 94 -18.08 -11.60 4.15
CA SER A 94 -17.75 -13.00 4.45
C SER A 94 -18.83 -13.58 5.40
N GLY A 95 -19.65 -14.50 4.89
CA GLY A 95 -20.56 -15.35 5.68
C GLY A 95 -19.86 -16.34 6.64
N SER A 96 -18.62 -16.06 7.00
CA SER A 96 -17.76 -16.80 7.92
C SER A 96 -17.65 -16.01 9.23
N SER A 97 -17.56 -16.71 10.36
CA SER A 97 -17.43 -16.10 11.69
C SER A 97 -16.05 -15.49 11.99
N LEU A 98 -15.19 -15.36 10.97
CA LEU A 98 -13.88 -14.73 11.04
C LEU A 98 -13.91 -13.41 10.28
N GLN A 99 -14.18 -12.32 10.99
CA GLN A 99 -14.04 -10.96 10.46
C GLN A 99 -12.55 -10.68 10.20
N GLY A 100 -12.18 -10.57 8.92
CA GLY A 100 -10.86 -10.12 8.50
C GLY A 100 -10.82 -8.60 8.35
N ILE A 101 -9.72 -7.98 8.76
CA ILE A 101 -9.38 -6.63 8.32
C ILE A 101 -8.74 -6.78 6.94
N GLN A 102 -9.34 -6.18 5.92
CA GLN A 102 -8.79 -6.14 4.56
C GLN A 102 -8.22 -4.75 4.30
N GLU A 103 -6.98 -4.70 3.82
CA GLU A 103 -6.34 -3.43 3.46
C GLU A 103 -6.49 -3.14 1.98
N PHE A 104 -6.52 -1.85 1.65
CA PHE A 104 -6.75 -1.30 0.32
C PHE A 104 -5.78 -0.15 0.04
N LEU A 105 -5.50 0.04 -1.24
CA LEU A 105 -4.63 1.08 -1.76
C LEU A 105 -5.28 1.74 -2.97
N ASP A 106 -5.58 3.03 -2.90
CA ASP A 106 -6.05 3.80 -4.04
C ASP A 106 -4.85 4.46 -4.75
N ILE A 107 -4.71 4.22 -6.05
CA ILE A 107 -3.76 4.93 -6.94
C ILE A 107 -4.52 5.39 -8.19
N ASN A 108 -4.55 6.70 -8.43
CA ASN A 108 -5.12 7.30 -9.65
C ASN A 108 -6.50 6.74 -10.07
N LYS A 109 -7.43 6.64 -9.11
CA LYS A 109 -8.80 6.10 -9.26
C LYS A 109 -8.91 4.59 -9.48
N ILE A 110 -7.83 3.83 -9.32
CA ILE A 110 -7.86 2.37 -9.23
C ILE A 110 -7.67 1.99 -7.76
N THR A 111 -8.60 1.19 -7.24
CA THR A 111 -8.51 0.62 -5.89
C THR A 111 -7.97 -0.80 -5.99
N PHE A 112 -6.85 -1.04 -5.33
CA PHE A 112 -6.23 -2.34 -5.20
C PHE A 112 -6.57 -2.91 -3.82
N LYS A 113 -6.87 -4.21 -3.74
CA LYS A 113 -6.67 -4.95 -2.49
C LYS A 113 -5.18 -5.00 -2.22
N LEU A 114 -4.79 -4.61 -1.02
CA LEU A 114 -3.41 -4.58 -0.55
C LEU A 114 -3.11 -5.85 0.25
N SER A 115 -1.94 -6.44 0.01
CA SER A 115 -1.40 -7.49 0.87
C SER A 115 0.12 -7.43 0.86
N TYR A 116 0.75 -7.39 2.04
CA TYR A 116 2.21 -7.41 2.19
C TYR A 116 2.61 -8.39 3.30
N SER A 117 3.80 -8.97 3.15
CA SER A 117 4.43 -9.84 4.15
C SER A 117 5.90 -10.01 3.82
N GLU A 118 6.79 -9.89 4.81
CA GLU A 118 8.21 -10.28 4.74
C GLU A 118 8.91 -9.95 3.42
N GLY A 119 8.92 -8.66 3.04
CA GLY A 119 9.59 -8.18 1.83
C GLY A 119 8.87 -8.48 0.51
N LYS A 120 7.61 -8.92 0.56
CA LYS A 120 6.71 -9.06 -0.60
C LYS A 120 5.50 -8.14 -0.48
N LEU A 121 5.06 -7.62 -1.61
CA LEU A 121 3.88 -6.76 -1.75
C LEU A 121 3.06 -7.24 -2.95
N ILE A 122 1.74 -7.25 -2.80
CA ILE A 122 0.77 -7.62 -3.84
C ILE A 122 -0.30 -6.54 -3.88
N LEU A 123 -0.59 -6.05 -5.10
CA LEU A 123 -1.67 -5.12 -5.39
C LEU A 123 -2.64 -5.78 -6.37
N ASP A 124 -3.87 -6.05 -5.92
CA ASP A 124 -4.88 -6.76 -6.72
C ASP A 124 -6.06 -5.85 -7.09
N ALA A 125 -6.15 -5.49 -8.38
CA ALA A 125 -7.29 -4.78 -8.98
C ALA A 125 -8.15 -5.67 -9.89
N SER A 126 -8.05 -7.01 -9.79
CA SER A 126 -8.75 -7.97 -10.64
C SER A 126 -10.28 -7.81 -10.60
N SER A 127 -10.82 -7.42 -9.43
CA SER A 127 -12.25 -7.11 -9.23
C SER A 127 -12.79 -5.98 -10.12
N GLN A 128 -11.92 -5.15 -10.70
CA GLN A 128 -12.26 -4.06 -11.61
C GLN A 128 -11.82 -4.32 -13.07
N ASN A 129 -11.59 -5.59 -13.44
CA ASN A 129 -10.95 -5.99 -14.68
C ASN A 129 -9.54 -5.38 -14.87
N GLY A 130 -8.84 -5.17 -13.74
CA GLY A 130 -7.48 -4.69 -13.69
C GLY A 130 -6.44 -5.80 -13.65
N SER A 131 -5.23 -5.42 -13.23
CA SER A 131 -4.11 -6.34 -13.05
C SER A 131 -3.91 -6.74 -11.59
N ILE A 132 -3.27 -7.90 -11.39
CA ILE A 132 -2.62 -8.28 -10.13
C ILE A 132 -1.12 -8.02 -10.31
N LEU A 133 -0.55 -7.18 -9.46
CA LEU A 133 0.86 -6.78 -9.49
C LEU A 133 1.59 -7.39 -8.29
N TYR A 134 2.72 -8.06 -8.54
CA TYR A 134 3.56 -8.68 -7.52
C TYR A 134 4.91 -7.98 -7.45
N PHE A 135 5.35 -7.71 -6.23
CA PHE A 135 6.58 -6.99 -5.97
C PHE A 135 7.43 -7.68 -4.90
N GLU A 136 8.74 -7.50 -5.02
CA GLU A 136 9.71 -7.82 -3.98
C GLU A 136 10.42 -6.53 -3.53
N ARG A 137 10.85 -6.47 -2.27
CA ARG A 137 11.55 -5.32 -1.71
C ARG A 137 12.89 -5.12 -2.42
N SER A 138 13.21 -3.88 -2.81
CA SER A 138 14.52 -3.49 -3.36
C SER A 138 15.61 -3.40 -2.28
#